data_AF-I0BI54-F1
#
_entry.id   AF-I0BI54-F1
#
_cell.length_a   1.000
_cell.length_b   1.000
_cell.length_c   1.000
_cell.angle_alpha   90.00
_cell.angle_beta   90.00
_cell.angle_gamma   90.00
#
_symmetry.space_group_name_H-M   'P 1'
#
loop_
_entity.id
_entity.type
_entity.pdbx_description
1 polymer ?
#
loop_
_entity_poly.entity_id
_entity_poly.type
_entity_poly.pdbx_seq_one_letter_code
_entity_poly.pdbx_strand_id
1 'polypeptide(L)' 'MGMTAVTMRVKVTIRCKHCGEKFVLKGRREKGRVDTGFKMCICNNNSDFHIETHDF' A
#
# COMPACT_ATOMS: atom_id res chain seq x y z
N MET A 1 1.39 16.48 -27.13
CA MET A 1 0.64 15.23 -26.91
C MET A 1 1.20 14.56 -25.66
N GLY A 2 0.63 14.83 -24.49
CA GLY A 2 1.11 14.24 -23.23
C GLY A 2 0.47 12.88 -23.05
N MET A 3 1.27 11.80 -23.11
CA MET A 3 0.83 10.47 -22.71
C MET A 3 0.59 10.52 -21.20
N THR A 4 -0.68 10.59 -20.78
CA THR A 4 -1.04 10.43 -19.37
C THR A 4 -0.56 9.05 -18.94
N ALA A 5 0.48 9.00 -18.10
CA ALA A 5 0.95 7.75 -17.53
C ALA A 5 -0.25 7.06 -16.87
N VAL A 6 -0.58 5.86 -17.34
CA VAL A 6 -1.67 5.06 -16.79
C VAL A 6 -1.22 4.62 -15.39
N THR A 7 -1.53 5.42 -14.37
CA THR A 7 -1.33 5.02 -12.98
C THR A 7 -2.32 3.92 -12.67
N MET A 8 -1.84 2.68 -12.63
CA MET A 8 -2.65 1.53 -12.25
C MET A 8 -3.01 1.66 -10.77
N ARG A 9 -4.31 1.69 -10.47
CA ARG A 9 -4.78 1.61 -9.10
C ARG A 9 -4.59 0.17 -8.62
N VAL A 10 -4.18 0.03 -7.36
CA VAL A 10 -3.97 -1.29 -6.74
C VAL A 10 -4.59 -1.28 -5.35
N LYS A 11 -5.26 -2.37 -4.97
CA LYS A 11 -5.72 -2.57 -3.60
C LYS A 11 -4.57 -3.14 -2.79
N VAL A 12 -4.28 -2.53 -1.64
CA VAL A 12 -3.20 -2.96 -0.75
C VAL A 12 -3.79 -3.30 0.60
N THR A 13 -3.55 -4.52 1.06
CA THR A 13 -3.90 -4.96 2.41
C THR A 13 -2.61 -5.00 3.23
N ILE A 14 -2.59 -4.31 4.36
CA ILE A 14 -1.44 -4.24 5.28
C ILE A 14 -1.89 -4.79 6.62
N ARG A 15 -1.18 -5.78 7.17
CA ARG A 15 -1.38 -6.28 8.53
C ARG A 15 -0.14 -6.06 9.38
N CYS A 16 -0.29 -5.39 10.51
CA CYS A 16 0.78 -5.20 11.48
C CYS A 16 1.11 -6.52 12.20
N LYS A 17 2.37 -6.96 12.17
CA LYS A 17 2.78 -8.18 12.89
C LYS A 17 2.91 -7.98 14.40
N HIS A 18 2.96 -6.73 14.88
CA HIS A 18 3.08 -6.41 16.31
C HIS A 18 1.73 -6.37 17.02
N CYS A 19 0.73 -5.64 16.49
CA CYS A 19 -0.58 -5.51 17.12
C CYS A 19 -1.73 -6.23 16.40
N GLY A 20 -1.50 -6.74 15.18
CA GLY A 20 -2.52 -7.43 14.39
C GLY A 20 -3.44 -6.52 13.57
N GLU A 21 -3.33 -5.19 13.71
CA GLU A 21 -4.18 -4.21 13.01
C GLU A 21 -4.13 -4.38 11.49
N LYS A 22 -5.28 -4.20 10.83
CA LYS A 22 -5.43 -4.42 9.38
C LYS A 22 -5.90 -3.16 8.67
N PHE A 23 -5.11 -2.70 7.70
CA PHE A 23 -5.43 -1.57 6.84
C PHE A 23 -5.71 -2.05 5.42
N VAL A 24 -6.76 -1.51 4.79
CA VAL A 24 -7.06 -1.74 3.37
C VAL A 24 -7.03 -0.40 2.67
N LEU A 25 -6.05 -0.20 1.80
CA LEU A 25 -5.74 1.08 1.17
C LEU A 25 -5.84 0.97 -0.35
N LYS A 26 -6.09 2.11 -0.99
CA LYS A 26 -5.95 2.26 -2.45
C LYS A 26 -4.58 2.85 -2.72
N GLY A 27 -3.71 2.09 -3.37
CA GLY A 27 -2.40 2.53 -3.81
C GLY A 27 -2.36 2.90 -5.30
N ARG A 28 -1.28 3.55 -5.70
CA ARG A 28 -0.89 3.74 -7.10
C ARG A 28 0.33 2.89 -7.39
N ARG A 29 0.29 2.16 -8.51
CA ARG A 29 1.44 1.45 -9.05
C ARG A 29 2.10 2.32 -10.13
N GLU A 30 3.34 2.71 -9.90
CA GLU A 30 4.17 3.45 -10.85
C GLU A 30 5.55 2.79 -10.97
N LYS A 31 5.95 2.45 -12.20
CA LYS A 31 7.27 1.84 -12.50
C LYS A 31 7.62 0.65 -11.58
N GLY A 32 6.64 -0.21 -11.29
CA GLY A 32 6.80 -1.40 -10.46
C GLY A 32 6.76 -1.14 -8.94
N ARG A 33 6.70 0.11 -8.48
CA ARG A 33 6.52 0.47 -7.07
C ARG A 33 5.06 0.75 -6.75
N VAL A 34 4.63 0.37 -5.55
CA VAL A 34 3.29 0.66 -5.03
C VAL A 34 3.42 1.69 -3.92
N ASP A 35 2.70 2.80 -4.04
CA ASP A 35 2.60 3.84 -3.02
C ASP A 35 1.16 3.94 -2.51
N THR A 36 0.98 3.90 -1.19
CA THR A 36 -0.29 4.05 -0.48
C THR A 36 -0.31 5.23 0.48
N GLY A 37 0.82 5.90 0.69
CA GLY A 37 1.00 6.91 1.75
C GLY A 37 1.06 6.34 3.18
N PHE A 38 1.00 5.02 3.37
CA PHE A 38 1.11 4.39 4.70
C PHE A 38 2.53 4.54 5.25
N LYS A 39 2.66 5.14 6.45
CA LYS A 39 3.96 5.40 7.09
C LYS A 39 4.20 4.57 8.35
N MET A 40 3.16 4.35 9.15
CA MET A 40 3.28 3.74 10.48
C MET A 40 1.92 3.21 10.93
N CYS A 41 1.93 2.14 11.71
CA CYS A 41 0.75 1.63 12.40
C CYS A 41 0.41 2.52 13.61
N ILE A 42 -0.86 2.49 14.04
CA ILE A 42 -1.34 3.18 15.24
C ILE A 42 -0.68 2.70 16.54
N CYS A 43 -0.06 1.50 16.54
CA CYS A 43 0.73 1.00 17.67
C CYS A 43 2.18 1.49 17.68
N ASN A 44 2.54 2.46 16.82
CA ASN A 44 3.88 2.99 16.60
C ASN A 44 4.88 2.02 15.93
N ASN A 45 4.44 0.81 15.53
CA ASN A 45 5.24 -0.03 14.67
C ASN A 45 5.36 0.61 13.27
N ASN A 46 6.58 0.80 12.78
CA ASN A 46 6.91 1.38 11.47
C ASN A 46 7.60 0.36 10.53
N SER A 47 7.71 -0.89 10.96
CA SER A 47 8.29 -2.00 10.19
C SER A 47 7.44 -3.27 10.36
N ASP A 48 7.92 -4.44 9.97
CA ASP A 48 7.23 -5.72 10.25
C ASP A 48 5.75 -5.78 9.85
N PHE A 49 5.46 -5.45 8.59
CA PHE A 49 4.13 -5.59 8.02
C PHE A 49 4.04 -6.83 7.14
N HIS A 50 2.86 -7.47 7.13
CA HIS A 50 2.46 -8.35 6.04
C HIS A 50 1.68 -7.50 5.04
N ILE A 51 2.17 -7.41 3.79
CA ILE A 51 1.57 -6.62 2.72
C ILE A 51 1.13 -7.55 1.59
N GLU A 52 -0.13 -7.42 1.17
CA GLU A 52 -0.71 -8.11 0.01
C GLU A 52 -1.22 -7.06 -0.99
N THR A 53 -0.99 -7.28 -2.29
CA THR A 53 -1.48 -6.40 -3.35
C THR A 53 -2.38 -7.16 -4.32
N HIS A 54 -3.52 -6.56 -4.67
CA HIS A 54 -4.42 -7.06 -5.70
C HIS A 54 -4.71 -5.94 -6.70
N ASP A 55 -4.52 -6.22 -7.98
CA ASP A 55 -4.90 -5.29 -9.04
C ASP A 55 -6.45 -5.19 -9.10
N PHE A 56 -6.96 -4.03 -9.49
CA PHE A 56 -8.40 -3.77 -9.60
C PHE A 56 -8.99 -4.29 -10.90
#